data_AF-A0A941SRH1-F1
#
_entry.id   AF-A0A941SRH1-F1
#
_cell.length_a   1.000
_cell.length_b   1.000
_cell.length_c   1.000
_cell.angle_alpha   90.00
_cell.angle_beta   90.00
_cell.angle_gamma   90.00
#
_symmetry.space_group_name_H-M   'P 1'
#
loop_
_entity.id
_entity.type
_entity.pdbx_description
1 polymer ?
#
loop_
_entity_poly.entity_id
_entity_poly.type
_entity_poly.pdbx_seq_one_letter_code
_entity_poly.pdbx_strand_id
1 'polypeptide(L)' 'MAPRYAIVECDCGVLYNRREVSLPIKDIGFFECVECGKRLEIWYGRNVPSFTRLTSQGERKTNRA' A
#
# COMPACT_ATOMS: atom_id res chain seq x y z
N MET A 1 -7.48 -6.87 16.17
CA MET A 1 -6.51 -5.78 15.90
C MET A 1 -6.93 -5.11 14.61
N ALA A 2 -7.36 -3.84 14.68
CA ALA A 2 -7.76 -3.12 13.47
C ALA A 2 -6.53 -2.87 12.57
N PRO A 3 -6.66 -2.99 11.24
CA PRO A 3 -5.56 -2.64 10.33
C PRO A 3 -5.18 -1.17 10.55
N ARG A 4 -3.88 -0.90 10.65
CA ARG A 4 -3.37 0.47 10.73
C ARG A 4 -3.48 1.09 9.34
N TYR A 5 -4.27 2.16 9.22
CA TYR A 5 -4.40 2.97 8.02
C TYR A 5 -3.46 4.17 8.14
N ALA A 6 -2.67 4.44 7.11
CA ALA A 6 -1.83 5.63 7.03
C ALA A 6 -1.88 6.21 5.60
N ILE A 7 -1.76 7.52 5.47
CA ILE A 7 -1.57 8.16 4.17
C ILE A 7 -0.07 8.33 3.97
N VAL A 8 0.45 7.82 2.85
CA VAL A 8 1.86 7.94 2.47
C VAL A 8 1.94 8.83 1.23
N GLU A 9 2.71 9.90 1.35
CA GLU A 9 3.01 10.80 0.23
C GLU A 9 4.37 10.43 -0.37
N CYS A 10 4.42 10.36 -1.69
CA CYS A 10 5.67 10.28 -2.43
C CYS A 10 6.23 11.68 -2.69
N ASP A 11 7.54 11.79 -2.80
CA ASP A 11 8.29 12.99 -3.20
C ASP A 11 7.76 13.64 -4.51
N CYS A 12 7.20 12.83 -5.42
CA CYS A 12 6.59 13.33 -6.64
C CYS A 12 5.19 13.95 -6.46
N GLY A 13 4.69 14.02 -5.22
CA GLY A 13 3.38 14.60 -4.86
C GLY A 13 2.21 13.61 -4.90
N VAL A 14 2.46 12.32 -5.07
CA VAL A 14 1.41 11.30 -5.20
C VAL A 14 1.06 10.73 -3.83
N LEU A 15 -0.23 10.62 -3.53
CA LEU A 15 -0.75 10.10 -2.27
C LEU A 15 -1.21 8.64 -2.40
N TYR A 16 -0.87 7.84 -1.41
CA TYR A 16 -1.29 6.44 -1.28
C TYR A 16 -1.94 6.19 0.07
N ASN A 17 -3.06 5.48 0.07
CA ASN A 17 -3.63 4.89 1.27
C ASN A 17 -2.90 3.57 1.55
N ARG A 18 -2.10 3.56 2.61
CA ARG A 18 -1.39 2.39 3.12
C ARG A 18 -2.24 1.68 4.15
N ARG A 19 -2.40 0.37 3.98
CA ARG A 19 -3.10 -0.52 4.91
C ARG A 19 -2.21 -1.71 5.23
N GLU A 20 -2.18 -2.14 6.48
CA GLU A 20 -1.46 -3.35 6.84
C GLU A 20 -2.36 -4.59 6.78
N VAL A 21 -1.92 -5.63 6.09
CA VAL A 21 -2.62 -6.92 5.94
C VAL A 21 -1.72 -8.03 6.47
N SER A 22 -2.25 -8.91 7.32
CA SER A 22 -1.51 -10.09 7.77
C SER A 22 -1.72 -11.25 6.80
N LEU A 23 -0.65 -11.79 6.25
CA LEU A 23 -0.63 -13.01 5.44
C LEU A 23 -0.33 -14.25 6.31
N PRO A 24 -0.79 -15.44 5.91
CA PRO A 24 -0.47 -16.69 6.61
C PRO A 24 1.00 -17.10 6.45
N ILE A 25 1.67 -16.58 5.42
CA ILE A 25 3.09 -16.80 5.12
C ILE A 25 3.90 -15.52 5.33
N LYS A 26 5.22 -15.65 5.52
CA LYS A 26 6.12 -14.51 5.49
C LYS A 26 6.32 -14.07 4.04
N ASP A 27 6.25 -12.77 3.82
CA ASP A 27 6.51 -12.12 2.55
C ASP A 27 7.58 -11.04 2.75
N ILE A 28 8.40 -10.85 1.71
CA ILE A 28 9.49 -9.88 1.71
C ILE A 28 9.39 -9.13 0.40
N GLY A 29 9.16 -7.83 0.51
CA GLY A 29 8.89 -7.01 -0.65
C GLY A 29 9.09 -5.55 -0.37
N PHE A 30 8.83 -4.77 -1.39
CA PHE A 30 8.89 -3.33 -1.35
C PHE A 30 7.85 -2.75 -2.30
N PHE A 31 7.44 -1.53 -2.01
CA PHE A 31 6.54 -0.77 -2.85
C PHE A 31 7.30 0.39 -3.48
N GLU A 32 7.22 0.49 -4.79
CA GLU A 32 7.70 1.62 -5.55
C GLU A 32 6.51 2.50 -5.95
N CYS A 33 6.73 3.80 -5.91
CA CYS A 33 5.77 4.75 -6.46
C CYS A 33 5.55 4.43 -7.94
N VAL A 34 4.30 4.17 -8.30
CA VAL A 34 3.96 3.82 -9.70
C VAL A 34 4.18 4.97 -10.69
N GLU A 35 4.33 6.21 -10.20
CA GLU A 35 4.51 7.39 -11.05
C GLU A 35 5.99 7.72 -11.29
N CYS A 36 6.84 7.64 -10.25
CA CYS A 36 8.25 8.04 -10.35
C CYS A 36 9.25 6.90 -10.10
N GLY A 37 8.78 5.69 -9.79
CA GLY A 37 9.61 4.51 -9.51
C GLY A 37 10.39 4.59 -8.18
N LYS A 38 10.21 5.64 -7.37
CA LYS A 38 10.93 5.77 -6.10
C LYS A 38 10.41 4.75 -5.10
N ARG A 39 11.32 4.03 -4.44
CA ARG A 39 10.98 3.10 -3.37
C ARG A 39 10.42 3.86 -2.17
N LEU A 40 9.20 3.53 -1.76
CA LEU A 40 8.50 4.18 -0.65
C LEU A 40 8.61 3.39 0.64
N GLU A 41 8.47 2.06 0.57
CA GLU A 41 8.51 1.22 1.76
C GLU A 41 9.05 -0.17 1.44
N ILE A 42 9.64 -0.81 2.45
CA ILE A 42 10.13 -2.20 2.43
C ILE A 42 9.51 -2.90 3.64
N TRP A 43 9.11 -4.15 3.47
CA TRP A 43 8.64 -5.00 4.55
C TRP A 43 9.33 -6.35 4.55
N TYR A 44 9.38 -6.94 5.74
CA TYR A 44 9.85 -8.28 5.98
C TYR A 44 8.99 -8.91 7.07
N GLY A 45 8.14 -9.86 6.70
CA GLY A 45 7.34 -10.58 7.69
C GLY A 45 5.95 -10.95 7.19
N ARG A 46 5.06 -11.27 8.14
CA ARG A 46 3.67 -11.64 7.82
C ARG A 46 2.77 -10.44 7.61
N ASN A 47 3.16 -9.27 8.12
CA ASN A 47 2.41 -8.04 7.95
C ASN A 47 2.90 -7.32 6.70
N VAL A 48 2.09 -7.41 5.65
CA VAL A 48 2.38 -6.85 4.33
C VAL A 48 1.56 -5.56 4.15
N PRO A 49 2.20 -4.45 3.79
CA PRO A 49 1.51 -3.22 3.43
C PRO A 49 0.86 -3.35 2.05
N SER A 50 -0.39 -2.89 1.97
CA SER A 50 -1.14 -2.72 0.74
C SER A 50 -1.31 -1.24 0.47
N PHE A 51 -0.91 -0.80 -0.72
CA PHE A 51 -0.98 0.59 -1.14
C PHE A 51 -2.07 0.75 -2.19
N THR A 52 -3.00 1.68 -1.96
CA THR A 52 -4.00 2.10 -2.94
C THR A 52 -3.78 3.56 -3.27
N ARG A 53 -3.56 3.89 -4.55
CA ARG A 53 -3.40 5.29 -4.97
C ARG A 53 -4.67 6.07 -4.62
N LEU A 54 -4.49 7.22 -3.98
CA LEU A 54 -5.57 8.16 -3.74
C LEU A 54 -5.65 9.10 -4.95
N THR A 55 -6.34 8.68 -5.99
CA THR A 55 -6.84 9.60 -7.02
C THR A 55 -8.15 10.20 -6.50
N SER A 56 -8.45 11.46 -6.83
CA SER A 56 -9.70 12.13 -6.42
C SER A 56 -10.97 11.49 -7.02
N GLN A 57 -10.87 10.34 -7.69
CA GLN A 57 -12.00 9.54 -8.15
C GLN A 57 -11.95 8.17 -7.49
N GLY A 58 -12.83 7.97 -6.52
CA GLY A 58 -12.86 6.79 -5.68
C GLY A 58 -12.99 5.49 -6.46
N GLU A 59 -12.08 4.55 -6.21
CA GLU A 59 -12.23 3.18 -6.68
C GLU A 59 -12.33 2.23 -5.49
N ARG A 60 -13.59 2.00 -5.09
CA ARG A 60 -13.99 0.70 -4.53
C ARG A 60 -13.87 -0.33 -5.65
N LYS A 61 -12.82 -1.15 -5.63
CA LYS A 61 -12.85 -2.47 -6.26
C LYS A 61 -12.57 -3.54 -5.21
N THR A 62 -13.58 -3.79 -4.39
CA THR A 62 -13.95 -5.16 -4.04
C THR A 62 -15.13 -5.46 -4.96
N ASN A 63 -15.13 -6.49 -5.81
CA ASN A 63 -15.29 -7.86 -5.39
C ASN A 63 -15.03 -8.79 -6.60
N ARG A 64 -14.26 -9.87 -6.40
CA ARG A 64 -14.31 -11.07 -7.24
C ARG A 64 -15.66 -11.76 -6.99
N ALA A 65 -16.46 -11.99 -8.03
CA ALA A 65 -17.41 -13.11 -8.13
C ALA A 65 -17.79 -13.26 -9.60
#